data_AF-A0A4V1RPU4-F1
#
_entry.id   AF-A0A4V1RPU4-F1
#
_cell.length_a   1.000
_cell.length_b   1.000
_cell.length_c   1.000
_cell.angle_alpha   90.00
_cell.angle_beta   90.00
_cell.angle_gamma   90.00
#
_symmetry.space_group_name_H-M   'P 1'
#
loop_
_entity.id
_entity.type
_entity.pdbx_description
1 polymer ?
#
loop_
_entity_poly.entity_id
_entity_poly.type
_entity_poly.pdbx_seq_one_letter_code
_entity_poly.pdbx_strand_id
1 'polypeptide(L)'
;MTLTTTPQQARATHDEWLDRRWRLTGALFGLLALVAAALLVTTGMRPATYGDLLADVASSKVSEVQVVGDEPPAKGDRVELRWSVWNGLLDQYAVVQVDDSRGYNAWDESVFVSAVDPRDTLRGINSGITLTSGSSLDAPSTSVHGWRAPGAVVLLVLATWLGILLLLVGGPEPWRATRWAWAWFVLLAGPLGCVAYLLLGGPLGVARPRAGHRRLTGGWAFVVAMFFFSGSNAA
;
A
#
# COMPACT_ATOMS: atom_id res chain seq x y z
N MET A 1 -52.98 11.93 49.67
CA MET A 1 -52.95 11.56 48.23
C MET A 1 -51.80 12.31 47.61
N THR A 2 -50.62 11.68 47.56
CA THR A 2 -49.34 12.34 47.28
C THR A 2 -48.95 12.07 45.84
N LEU A 3 -49.01 13.09 44.99
CA LEU A 3 -48.63 13.00 43.58
C LEU A 3 -47.11 12.86 43.47
N THR A 4 -46.64 11.66 43.20
CA THR A 4 -45.22 11.40 42.92
C THR A 4 -44.94 11.78 41.46
N THR A 5 -44.58 13.04 41.22
CA THR A 5 -44.04 13.47 39.92
C THR A 5 -42.70 12.80 39.69
N THR A 6 -42.69 11.76 38.86
CA THR A 6 -41.45 11.12 38.38
C THR A 6 -40.69 12.16 37.55
N PRO A 7 -39.43 12.49 37.86
CA PRO A 7 -38.66 13.42 37.05
C PRO A 7 -38.52 12.82 35.66
N GLN A 8 -39.15 13.48 34.69
CA GLN A 8 -39.03 13.21 33.26
C GLN A 8 -37.55 13.38 32.89
N GLN A 9 -36.80 12.28 32.89
CA GLN A 9 -35.41 12.25 32.45
C GLN A 9 -35.33 12.91 31.08
N ALA A 10 -34.69 14.08 31.03
CA ALA A 10 -34.38 14.77 29.80
C ALA A 10 -33.59 13.80 28.92
N ARG A 11 -34.25 13.27 27.88
CA ARG A 11 -33.57 12.48 26.85
C ARG A 11 -32.50 13.39 26.27
N ALA A 12 -31.23 13.02 26.44
CA ALA A 12 -30.13 13.68 25.76
C ALA A 12 -30.49 13.77 24.28
N THR A 13 -30.78 14.97 23.80
CA THR A 13 -31.08 15.24 22.40
C THR A 13 -29.87 14.80 21.61
N HIS A 14 -30.05 13.73 20.85
CA HIS A 14 -29.04 13.22 19.93
C HIS A 14 -28.62 14.37 19.02
N ASP A 15 -27.35 14.76 19.09
CA ASP A 15 -26.83 15.85 18.27
C ASP A 15 -26.62 15.33 16.84
N GLU A 16 -27.68 15.46 16.04
CA GLU A 16 -27.70 15.07 14.63
C GLU A 16 -26.60 15.79 13.82
N TRP A 17 -26.19 16.98 14.27
CA TRP A 17 -25.14 17.75 13.60
C TRP A 17 -23.77 17.10 13.77
N LEU A 18 -23.45 16.62 14.97
CA LEU A 18 -22.22 15.86 15.22
C LEU A 18 -22.17 14.57 14.40
N ASP A 19 -23.29 13.82 14.32
CA ASP A 19 -23.33 12.58 13.51
C ASP A 19 -23.11 12.90 12.01
N ARG A 20 -23.77 13.94 11.49
CA ARG A 20 -23.61 14.34 10.09
C ARG A 20 -22.18 14.78 9.77
N ARG A 21 -21.55 15.56 10.65
CA ARG A 21 -20.16 16.00 10.47
C ARG A 21 -19.21 14.81 10.46
N TRP A 22 -19.38 13.86 11.37
CA TRP A 22 -18.55 12.64 11.39
C TRP A 22 -18.69 11.80 10.13
N ARG A 23 -19.91 11.67 9.59
CA ARG A 23 -20.14 10.95 8.34
C ARG A 23 -19.46 11.62 7.15
N LEU A 24 -19.55 12.95 7.05
CA LEU A 24 -18.90 13.70 5.99
C LEU A 24 -17.37 13.61 6.08
N THR A 25 -16.79 13.78 7.27
CA THR A 25 -15.35 13.62 7.48
C THR A 25 -14.90 12.19 7.12
N GLY A 26 -15.68 11.19 7.51
CA GLY A 26 -15.46 9.80 7.15
C GLY A 26 -15.49 9.54 5.66
N ALA A 27 -16.51 10.05 4.96
CA ALA A 27 -16.63 9.93 3.51
C ALA A 27 -15.47 10.64 2.79
N LEU A 28 -15.05 11.81 3.27
CA LEU A 28 -13.89 12.53 2.76
C LEU A 28 -12.61 11.69 2.88
N PHE A 29 -12.33 11.13 4.06
CA PHE A 29 -11.16 10.26 4.23
C PHE A 29 -11.25 8.96 3.42
N GLY A 30 -12.45 8.41 3.26
CA GLY A 30 -12.69 7.28 2.36
C GLY A 30 -12.38 7.63 0.90
N LEU A 31 -12.82 8.79 0.43
CA LEU A 31 -12.48 9.29 -0.91
C LEU A 31 -10.97 9.54 -1.05
N LEU A 32 -10.34 10.18 -0.07
CA LEU A 32 -8.89 10.40 -0.06
C LEU A 32 -8.12 9.08 -0.12
N ALA A 33 -8.56 8.05 0.62
CA ALA A 33 -7.94 6.74 0.57
C ALA A 33 -8.06 6.09 -0.81
N LEU A 34 -9.22 6.21 -1.48
CA LEU A 34 -9.41 5.72 -2.85
C LEU A 34 -8.55 6.47 -3.86
N VAL A 35 -8.47 7.80 -3.75
CA VAL A 35 -7.61 8.63 -4.62
C VAL A 35 -6.14 8.26 -4.40
N ALA A 36 -5.71 8.12 -3.15
CA ALA A 36 -4.34 7.74 -2.83
C ALA A 36 -4.00 6.34 -3.36
N ALA A 37 -4.91 5.37 -3.25
CA ALA A 37 -4.73 4.04 -3.83
C ALA A 37 -4.67 4.07 -5.36
N ALA A 38 -5.55 4.84 -6.01
CA ALA A 38 -5.52 4.99 -7.46
C ALA A 38 -4.20 5.61 -7.93
N LEU A 39 -3.75 6.70 -7.29
CA LEU A 39 -2.47 7.32 -7.57
C LEU A 39 -1.29 6.36 -7.34
N LEU A 40 -1.32 5.57 -6.27
CA LEU A 40 -0.28 4.58 -6.00
C LEU A 40 -0.24 3.50 -7.08
N VAL A 41 -1.38 3.09 -7.64
CA VAL A 41 -1.45 2.10 -8.72
C VAL A 41 -0.99 2.68 -10.05
N THR A 42 -1.34 3.93 -10.35
CA THR A 42 -1.02 4.55 -11.66
C THR A 42 0.36 5.18 -11.71
N THR A 43 0.94 5.56 -10.57
CA THR A 43 2.25 6.23 -10.48
C THR A 43 3.29 5.41 -9.73
N GLY A 44 2.88 4.32 -9.08
CA GLY A 44 3.78 3.44 -8.37
C GLY A 44 4.46 2.48 -9.32
N MET A 45 5.78 2.35 -9.18
CA MET A 45 6.54 1.29 -9.82
C MET A 45 6.45 0.03 -8.98
N ARG A 46 5.95 -1.04 -9.60
CA ARG A 46 5.84 -2.36 -8.97
C ARG A 46 7.19 -3.09 -9.05
N PRO A 47 7.67 -3.71 -7.96
CA PRO A 47 8.84 -4.57 -8.04
C PRO A 47 8.52 -5.82 -8.89
N ALA A 48 9.43 -6.14 -9.79
CA ALA A 48 9.37 -7.30 -10.68
C ALA A 48 10.75 -7.98 -10.75
N THR A 49 10.78 -9.23 -11.21
CA THR A 49 12.05 -9.97 -11.35
C THR A 49 12.67 -9.74 -12.72
N TYR A 50 13.97 -10.00 -12.85
CA TYR A 50 14.61 -10.00 -14.17
C TYR A 50 13.98 -11.03 -15.13
N GLY A 51 13.54 -12.18 -14.61
CA GLY A 51 12.81 -13.17 -15.40
C GLY A 51 11.48 -12.65 -15.96
N ASP A 52 10.75 -11.84 -15.19
CA ASP A 52 9.52 -11.21 -15.66
C ASP A 52 9.78 -10.24 -16.81
N LEU A 53 10.85 -9.44 -16.72
CA LEU A 53 11.29 -8.56 -17.81
C LEU A 53 11.59 -9.38 -19.08
N LEU A 54 12.35 -10.46 -18.97
CA LEU A 54 12.67 -11.30 -20.13
C LEU A 54 11.41 -11.91 -20.76
N ALA A 55 10.45 -12.35 -19.94
CA ALA A 55 9.17 -12.89 -20.40
C ALA A 55 8.30 -11.82 -21.09
N ASP A 56 8.25 -10.61 -20.54
CA ASP A 56 7.49 -9.49 -21.12
C ASP A 56 8.12 -8.96 -22.41
N VAL A 57 9.45 -8.97 -22.51
CA VAL A 57 10.22 -8.67 -23.72
C VAL A 57 10.00 -9.73 -24.80
N ALA A 58 10.09 -11.01 -24.45
CA ALA A 58 9.84 -12.11 -25.38
C ALA A 58 8.39 -12.12 -25.92
N SER A 59 7.44 -11.68 -25.09
CA SER A 59 6.02 -11.53 -25.49
C SER A 59 5.70 -10.19 -26.17
N SER A 60 6.71 -9.35 -26.46
CA SER A 60 6.56 -8.05 -27.11
C SER A 60 5.59 -7.09 -26.41
N LYS A 61 5.43 -7.21 -25.08
CA LYS A 61 4.62 -6.27 -24.29
C LYS A 61 5.38 -4.99 -23.91
N VAL A 62 6.69 -5.01 -24.09
CA VAL A 62 7.63 -3.95 -23.72
C VAL A 62 8.32 -3.45 -24.98
N SER A 63 8.23 -2.15 -25.20
CA SER A 63 8.87 -1.45 -26.33
C SER A 63 10.12 -0.67 -25.90
N GLU A 64 10.16 -0.25 -24.63
CA GLU A 64 11.22 0.58 -24.08
C GLU A 64 11.64 0.05 -22.71
N VAL A 65 12.96 -0.05 -22.50
CA VAL A 65 13.55 -0.37 -21.21
C VAL A 65 14.55 0.73 -20.86
N GLN A 66 14.31 1.40 -19.74
CA GLN A 66 15.21 2.39 -19.20
C GLN A 66 16.20 1.71 -18.26
N VAL A 67 17.49 1.92 -18.50
CA VAL A 67 18.58 1.39 -17.69
C VAL A 67 19.13 2.51 -16.82
N VAL A 68 18.97 2.39 -15.50
CA VAL A 68 19.45 3.35 -14.51
C VAL A 68 20.65 2.77 -13.79
N GLY A 69 21.78 3.46 -13.88
CA GLY A 69 23.06 3.03 -13.35
C GLY A 69 24.21 3.63 -14.16
N ASP A 70 25.44 3.45 -13.69
CA ASP A 70 26.61 3.93 -14.40
C ASP A 70 26.78 3.20 -15.75
N GLU A 71 27.32 3.93 -16.73
CA GLU A 71 27.58 3.42 -18.07
C GLU A 71 29.05 3.64 -18.44
N PRO A 72 29.84 2.56 -18.64
CA PRO A 72 29.49 1.15 -18.45
C PRO A 72 29.40 0.76 -16.95
N PRO A 73 28.59 -0.26 -16.59
CA PRO A 73 28.51 -0.73 -15.20
C PRO A 73 29.84 -1.40 -14.79
N ALA A 74 30.36 -1.06 -13.60
CA ALA A 74 31.49 -1.77 -13.02
C ALA A 74 31.03 -3.09 -12.40
N LYS A 75 31.98 -4.01 -12.22
CA LYS A 75 31.71 -5.29 -11.56
C LYS A 75 31.31 -5.05 -10.11
N GLY A 76 30.18 -5.63 -9.71
CA GLY A 76 29.54 -5.44 -8.43
C GLY A 76 28.47 -4.35 -8.43
N ASP A 77 28.34 -3.57 -9.51
CA ASP A 77 27.35 -2.49 -9.57
C ASP A 77 25.93 -3.04 -9.69
N ARG A 78 25.00 -2.32 -9.06
CA ARG A 78 23.57 -2.55 -9.17
C ARG A 78 23.02 -1.70 -10.31
N VAL A 79 22.55 -2.36 -11.34
CA VAL A 79 21.84 -1.78 -12.48
C VAL A 79 20.36 -1.95 -12.26
N GLU A 80 19.62 -0.86 -12.29
CA GLU A 80 18.17 -0.88 -12.20
C GLU A 80 17.57 -0.82 -13.60
N LEU A 81 16.70 -1.77 -13.91
CA LEU A 81 15.97 -1.84 -15.15
C LEU A 81 14.54 -1.42 -14.88
N ARG A 82 14.06 -0.41 -15.62
CA ARG A 82 12.68 0.07 -15.56
C ARG A 82 12.03 -0.14 -16.90
N TRP A 83 10.77 -0.57 -16.89
CA TRP A 83 10.01 -0.72 -18.11
C TRP A 83 8.53 -0.52 -17.83
N SER A 84 7.79 -0.21 -18.88
CA SER A 84 6.33 -0.15 -18.83
C SER A 84 5.73 -1.25 -19.68
N VAL A 85 4.61 -1.80 -19.20
CA VAL A 85 3.85 -2.85 -19.89
C VAL A 85 2.52 -2.25 -20.36
N TRP A 86 1.97 -2.78 -21.45
CA TRP A 86 0.66 -2.39 -21.99
C TRP A 86 0.59 -0.90 -22.38
N ASN A 87 1.61 -0.41 -23.09
CA ASN A 87 1.72 0.98 -23.55
C ASN A 87 1.73 2.02 -22.41
N GLY A 88 2.51 1.76 -21.34
CA GLY A 88 2.63 2.73 -20.24
C GLY A 88 1.58 2.59 -19.14
N LEU A 89 0.79 1.51 -19.12
CA LEU A 89 -0.27 1.35 -18.12
C LEU A 89 0.28 0.89 -16.75
N LEU A 90 1.35 0.11 -16.77
CA LEU A 90 1.96 -0.47 -15.57
C LEU A 90 3.47 -0.33 -15.63
N ASP A 91 4.01 0.49 -14.72
CA ASP A 91 5.46 0.65 -14.57
C ASP A 91 6.01 -0.40 -13.61
N GLN A 92 7.11 -1.02 -14.03
CA GLN A 92 7.80 -2.06 -13.29
C GLN A 92 9.29 -1.76 -13.20
N TYR A 93 9.92 -2.30 -12.17
CA TYR A 93 11.37 -2.22 -12.03
C TYR A 93 11.95 -3.51 -11.48
N ALA A 94 13.18 -3.81 -11.90
CA ALA A 94 14.00 -4.90 -11.38
C ALA A 94 15.41 -4.38 -11.10
N VAL A 95 16.06 -4.92 -10.06
CA VAL A 95 17.45 -4.60 -9.75
C VAL A 95 18.31 -5.81 -10.10
N VAL A 96 19.30 -5.60 -10.96
CA VAL A 96 20.25 -6.61 -11.40
C VAL A 96 21.63 -6.20 -10.92
N GLN A 97 22.35 -7.12 -10.30
CA GLN A 97 23.75 -6.91 -9.95
C GLN A 97 24.63 -7.60 -11.00
N VAL A 98 25.58 -6.86 -11.56
CA VAL A 98 26.52 -7.41 -12.55
C VAL A 98 27.73 -7.96 -11.81
N ASP A 99 27.85 -9.28 -11.69
CA ASP A 99 29.00 -9.93 -11.06
C ASP A 99 29.31 -11.28 -11.73
N ASP A 100 30.60 -11.62 -11.84
CA ASP A 100 31.07 -12.91 -12.35
C ASP A 100 31.04 -14.00 -11.28
N SER A 101 30.97 -13.61 -10.01
CA SER A 101 31.08 -14.55 -8.90
C SER A 101 29.71 -15.11 -8.51
N ARG A 102 29.49 -16.42 -8.73
CA ARG A 102 28.29 -17.16 -8.25
C ARG A 102 28.20 -17.27 -6.71
N GLY A 103 28.96 -16.47 -5.98
CA GLY A 103 29.07 -16.49 -4.52
C GLY A 103 28.03 -15.62 -3.81
N TYR A 104 27.05 -15.05 -4.52
CA TYR A 104 26.08 -14.17 -3.90
C TYR A 104 25.15 -14.93 -2.96
N ASN A 105 25.05 -14.43 -1.74
CA ASN A 105 24.18 -14.94 -0.69
C ASN A 105 22.72 -14.65 -1.08
N ALA A 106 22.00 -15.69 -1.51
CA ALA A 106 20.61 -15.67 -1.98
C ALA A 106 19.55 -15.21 -0.95
N TRP A 107 19.96 -14.62 0.17
CA TRP A 107 19.06 -14.10 1.20
C TRP A 107 18.44 -12.75 0.83
N ASP A 108 18.95 -12.06 -0.20
CA ASP A 108 18.32 -10.88 -0.81
C ASP A 108 17.71 -11.30 -2.16
N GLU A 109 16.55 -11.96 -2.12
CA GLU A 109 15.85 -12.56 -3.28
C GLU A 109 15.55 -11.56 -4.41
N SER A 110 15.66 -10.26 -4.15
CA SER A 110 15.29 -9.21 -5.09
C SER A 110 16.38 -8.87 -6.12
N VAL A 111 17.61 -9.40 -5.97
CA VAL A 111 18.75 -9.03 -6.81
C VAL A 111 19.20 -10.21 -7.66
N PHE A 112 18.93 -10.13 -8.96
CA PHE A 112 19.43 -11.12 -9.93
C PHE A 112 20.91 -10.85 -10.24
N VAL A 113 21.76 -11.87 -10.20
CA VAL A 113 23.18 -11.75 -10.54
C VAL A 113 23.42 -12.26 -11.95
N SER A 114 23.89 -11.39 -12.84
CA SER A 114 24.25 -11.76 -14.22
C SER A 114 25.75 -11.55 -14.45
N ALA A 115 26.40 -12.53 -15.07
CA ALA A 115 27.79 -12.42 -15.54
C ALA A 115 27.90 -11.65 -16.87
N VAL A 116 26.77 -11.45 -17.56
CA VAL A 116 26.69 -10.74 -18.85
C VAL A 116 25.90 -9.45 -18.65
N ASP A 117 26.29 -8.38 -19.35
CA ASP A 117 25.53 -7.13 -19.34
C ASP A 117 24.06 -7.41 -19.71
N PRO A 118 23.09 -7.02 -18.86
CA PRO A 118 21.67 -7.23 -19.15
C PRO A 118 21.23 -6.58 -20.48
N ARG A 119 21.91 -5.52 -20.93
CA ARG A 119 21.61 -4.81 -22.20
C ARG A 119 21.85 -5.71 -23.41
N ASP A 120 22.94 -6.45 -23.41
CA ASP A 120 23.28 -7.35 -24.52
C ASP A 120 22.32 -8.53 -24.57
N THR A 121 21.92 -9.03 -23.40
CA THR A 121 20.91 -10.09 -23.28
C THR A 121 19.56 -9.62 -23.84
N LEU A 122 19.11 -8.41 -23.49
CA LEU A 122 17.85 -7.85 -23.98
C LEU A 122 17.86 -7.65 -25.50
N ARG A 123 18.96 -7.10 -26.05
CA ARG A 123 19.13 -6.93 -27.52
C ARG A 123 19.15 -8.26 -28.26
N GLY A 124 19.70 -9.31 -27.65
CA GLY A 124 19.72 -10.65 -28.21
C GLY A 124 18.35 -11.30 -28.32
N ILE A 125 17.44 -11.01 -27.37
CA ILE A 125 16.07 -11.55 -27.36
C ILE A 125 15.18 -10.79 -28.34
N ASN A 126 15.25 -9.45 -28.34
CA ASN A 126 14.44 -8.62 -29.22
C ASN A 126 15.22 -7.37 -29.65
N SER A 127 15.64 -7.36 -30.92
CA SER A 127 16.38 -6.24 -31.51
C SER A 127 15.54 -4.98 -31.72
N GLY A 128 14.21 -5.06 -31.56
CA GLY A 128 13.30 -3.93 -31.70
C GLY A 128 13.12 -3.09 -30.43
N ILE A 129 13.71 -3.49 -29.30
CA ILE A 129 13.58 -2.77 -28.03
C ILE A 129 14.48 -1.54 -28.02
N THR A 130 13.91 -0.42 -27.60
CA THR A 130 14.67 0.80 -27.36
C THR A 130 15.23 0.77 -25.94
N LEU A 131 16.55 0.82 -25.82
CA LEU A 131 17.23 0.95 -24.53
C LEU A 131 17.59 2.42 -24.33
N THR A 132 17.05 3.03 -23.29
CA THR A 132 17.34 4.43 -22.92
C THR A 132 18.12 4.46 -21.61
N SER A 133 19.17 5.28 -21.53
CA SER A 133 19.89 5.48 -20.27
C SER A 133 19.12 6.48 -19.41
N GLY A 134 18.72 6.06 -18.21
CA GLY A 134 17.98 6.87 -17.26
C GLY A 134 18.90 7.51 -16.23
N SER A 135 18.55 8.72 -15.78
CA SER A 135 19.29 9.38 -14.70
C SER A 135 18.83 8.86 -13.33
N SER A 136 19.76 8.68 -12.40
CA SER A 136 19.44 8.32 -11.01
C SER A 136 18.63 9.42 -10.28
N LEU A 137 18.67 10.65 -10.79
CA LEU A 137 17.95 11.80 -10.22
C LEU A 137 16.44 11.73 -10.46
N ASP A 138 16.02 11.05 -11.53
CA ASP A 138 14.59 10.87 -11.87
C ASP A 138 13.94 9.71 -11.11
N ALA A 139 14.70 9.01 -10.26
CA ALA A 139 14.21 7.90 -9.46
C ALA A 139 13.32 8.40 -8.31
N PRO A 140 12.07 7.90 -8.15
CA PRO A 140 11.32 8.12 -6.92
C PRO A 140 12.10 7.50 -5.76
N SER A 141 12.48 8.35 -4.81
CA SER A 141 13.43 8.02 -3.76
C SER A 141 12.83 7.28 -2.57
N THR A 142 11.50 7.13 -2.52
CA THR A 142 10.81 6.57 -1.36
C THR A 142 10.15 5.25 -1.70
N SER A 143 10.53 4.19 -0.98
CA SER A 143 9.92 2.87 -1.08
C SER A 143 8.97 2.61 0.10
N VAL A 144 7.81 2.01 -0.19
CA VAL A 144 6.81 1.58 0.80
C VAL A 144 6.45 0.14 0.46
N HIS A 145 6.80 -0.83 1.31
CA HIS A 145 6.56 -2.27 1.07
C HIS A 145 7.04 -2.75 -0.32
N GLY A 146 8.23 -2.28 -0.74
CA GLY A 146 8.81 -2.61 -2.05
C GLY A 146 8.22 -1.85 -3.23
N TRP A 147 7.13 -1.10 -3.06
CA TRP A 147 6.61 -0.21 -4.10
C TRP A 147 7.33 1.12 -4.04
N ARG A 148 7.73 1.65 -5.20
CA ARG A 148 8.32 3.00 -5.29
C ARG A 148 7.28 3.96 -5.83
N ALA A 149 7.07 5.06 -5.12
CA ALA A 149 6.07 6.05 -5.51
C ALA A 149 6.62 7.47 -5.33
N PRO A 150 6.06 8.47 -6.05
CA PRO A 150 6.41 9.86 -5.82
C PRO A 150 6.21 10.24 -4.35
N GLY A 151 7.16 10.99 -3.76
CA GLY A 151 7.11 11.35 -2.35
C GLY A 151 5.80 12.06 -1.93
N ALA A 152 5.21 12.86 -2.83
CA ALA A 152 3.91 13.49 -2.60
C ALA A 152 2.77 12.47 -2.42
N VAL A 153 2.79 11.36 -3.18
CA VAL A 153 1.80 10.28 -3.05
C VAL A 153 1.99 9.56 -1.71
N VAL A 154 3.24 9.29 -1.33
CA VAL A 154 3.56 8.68 -0.03
C VAL A 154 3.07 9.56 1.13
N LEU A 155 3.31 10.88 1.06
CA LEU A 155 2.82 11.84 2.05
C LEU A 155 1.29 11.88 2.10
N LEU A 156 0.61 11.84 0.95
CA LEU A 156 -0.86 11.78 0.90
C LEU A 156 -1.41 10.50 1.55
N VAL A 157 -0.80 9.35 1.27
CA VAL A 157 -1.15 8.07 1.91
C VAL A 157 -0.96 8.16 3.42
N LEU A 158 0.18 8.67 3.87
CA LEU A 158 0.51 8.81 5.29
C LEU A 158 -0.45 9.77 6.01
N ALA A 159 -0.73 10.93 5.41
CA ALA A 159 -1.66 11.92 5.95
C ALA A 159 -3.09 11.37 6.03
N THR A 160 -3.52 10.62 5.01
CA THR A 160 -4.82 9.95 5.00
C THR A 160 -4.91 8.89 6.09
N TRP A 161 -3.86 8.06 6.23
CA TRP A 161 -3.78 7.04 7.27
C TRP A 161 -3.82 7.64 8.68
N LEU A 162 -3.04 8.71 8.92
CA LEU A 162 -3.03 9.42 10.19
C LEU A 162 -4.38 10.08 10.48
N GLY A 163 -5.02 10.68 9.47
CA GLY A 163 -6.35 11.26 9.58
C GLY A 163 -7.42 10.24 9.95
N ILE A 164 -7.36 9.03 9.39
CA ILE A 164 -8.25 7.92 9.75
C ILE A 164 -8.00 7.47 11.20
N LEU A 165 -6.73 7.41 11.63
CA LEU A 165 -6.38 7.06 13.01
C LEU A 165 -6.91 8.10 14.01
N LEU A 166 -6.76 9.39 13.70
CA LEU A 166 -7.33 10.48 14.51
C LEU A 166 -8.86 10.42 14.54
N LEU A 167 -9.50 10.11 13.41
CA LEU A 167 -10.94 9.91 13.33
C LEU A 167 -11.40 8.72 14.17
N LEU A 168 -10.60 7.65 14.25
CA LEU A 168 -10.89 6.49 15.10
C LEU A 168 -10.75 6.80 16.60
N VAL A 169 -9.74 7.56 17.00
CA VAL A 169 -9.51 7.90 18.42
C VAL A 169 -10.51 8.93 18.92
N GLY A 170 -10.77 9.97 18.12
CA GLY A 170 -11.69 11.07 18.46
C GLY A 170 -13.16 10.81 18.13
N GLY A 171 -13.45 9.80 17.31
CA GLY A 171 -14.79 9.50 16.81
C GLY A 171 -15.71 8.77 17.79
N PRO A 172 -17.01 8.65 17.45
CA PRO A 172 -17.95 7.83 18.22
C PRO A 172 -17.49 6.38 18.31
N GLU A 173 -17.99 5.64 19.30
CA GLU A 173 -17.56 4.25 19.49
C GLU A 173 -18.00 3.36 18.30
N PRO A 174 -17.05 2.66 17.64
CA PRO A 174 -17.36 1.83 16.48
C PRO A 174 -18.23 0.63 16.85
N TRP A 175 -19.03 0.16 15.88
CA TRP A 175 -20.17 -0.73 16.20
C TRP A 175 -19.77 -2.20 16.42
N ARG A 176 -18.72 -2.67 15.73
CA ARG A 176 -18.33 -4.10 15.68
C ARG A 176 -17.21 -4.49 16.63
N ALA A 177 -16.35 -3.55 16.97
CA ALA A 177 -15.19 -3.78 17.82
C ALA A 177 -14.88 -2.51 18.61
N THR A 178 -14.09 -2.61 19.67
CA THR A 178 -13.69 -1.42 20.45
C THR A 178 -12.79 -0.50 19.61
N ARG A 179 -12.63 0.77 20.01
CA ARG A 179 -11.69 1.70 19.36
C ARG A 179 -10.28 1.12 19.25
N TRP A 180 -9.82 0.49 20.34
CA TRP A 180 -8.51 -0.17 20.38
C TRP A 180 -8.39 -1.36 19.44
N ALA A 181 -9.45 -2.16 19.27
CA ALA A 181 -9.43 -3.26 18.31
C ALA A 181 -9.21 -2.75 16.87
N TRP A 182 -9.95 -1.72 16.47
CA TRP A 182 -9.76 -1.10 15.16
C TRP A 182 -8.40 -0.40 15.02
N ALA A 183 -7.86 0.15 16.11
CA ALA A 183 -6.56 0.80 16.09
C ALA A 183 -5.48 -0.22 15.74
N TRP A 184 -5.51 -1.39 16.37
CA TRP A 184 -4.61 -2.48 16.04
C TRP A 184 -4.78 -2.96 14.60
N PHE A 185 -6.00 -3.06 14.08
CA PHE A 185 -6.22 -3.39 12.67
C PHE A 185 -5.64 -2.34 11.71
N VAL A 186 -5.85 -1.05 11.98
CA VAL A 186 -5.31 0.03 11.13
C VAL A 186 -3.77 0.08 11.19
N LEU A 187 -3.19 -0.17 12.36
CA LEU A 187 -1.74 -0.17 12.56
C LEU A 187 -1.08 -1.40 11.91
N LEU A 188 -1.66 -2.59 12.07
CA LEU A 188 -1.05 -3.86 11.63
C LEU A 188 -1.41 -4.22 10.18
N ALA A 189 -2.65 -3.96 9.75
CA ALA A 189 -3.11 -4.25 8.39
C ALA A 189 -2.92 -3.06 7.43
N GLY A 190 -2.42 -1.92 7.93
CA GLY A 190 -2.16 -0.72 7.14
C GLY A 190 -3.39 -0.24 6.35
N PRO A 191 -3.27 -0.03 5.01
CA PRO A 191 -4.38 0.44 4.17
C PRO A 191 -5.61 -0.47 4.21
N LEU A 192 -5.44 -1.79 4.30
CA LEU A 192 -6.55 -2.73 4.37
C LEU A 192 -7.34 -2.56 5.67
N GLY A 193 -6.65 -2.28 6.78
CA GLY A 193 -7.27 -1.97 8.06
C GLY A 193 -8.10 -0.68 8.01
N CYS A 194 -7.61 0.35 7.32
CA CYS A 194 -8.33 1.59 7.09
C CYS A 194 -9.64 1.36 6.32
N VAL A 195 -9.59 0.61 5.22
CA VAL A 195 -10.77 0.29 4.40
C VAL A 195 -11.78 -0.52 5.21
N ALA A 196 -11.31 -1.57 5.91
CA ALA A 196 -12.15 -2.39 6.77
C ALA A 196 -12.82 -1.54 7.86
N TYR A 197 -12.07 -0.63 8.49
CA TYR A 197 -12.61 0.29 9.49
C TYR A 197 -13.70 1.17 8.89
N LEU A 198 -13.43 1.87 7.77
CA LEU A 198 -14.39 2.79 7.17
C LEU A 198 -15.70 2.09 6.76
N LEU A 199 -15.62 0.88 6.21
CA LEU A 199 -16.77 0.12 5.73
C LEU A 199 -17.56 -0.57 6.87
N LEU A 200 -16.86 -1.19 7.83
CA LEU A 200 -17.47 -2.10 8.80
C LEU A 200 -17.60 -1.49 10.21
N GLY A 201 -16.62 -0.69 10.62
CA GLY A 201 -16.54 -0.10 11.96
C GLY A 201 -16.99 1.36 12.02
N GLY A 202 -16.92 2.05 10.89
CA GLY A 202 -16.86 3.49 10.80
C GLY A 202 -18.10 4.14 10.18
N PRO A 203 -17.96 5.42 9.79
CA PRO A 203 -19.07 6.32 9.47
C PRO A 203 -19.93 5.93 8.25
N LEU A 204 -19.40 5.11 7.34
CA LEU A 204 -20.14 4.69 6.15
C LEU A 204 -21.24 3.68 6.48
N GLY A 205 -21.09 2.93 7.58
CA GLY A 205 -22.17 2.13 8.17
C GLY A 205 -22.78 1.05 7.27
N VAL A 206 -22.05 0.59 6.24
CA VAL A 206 -22.56 -0.28 5.16
C VAL A 206 -23.08 -1.62 5.69
N ALA A 207 -22.66 -2.03 6.90
CA ALA A 207 -23.11 -3.26 7.53
C ALA A 207 -23.34 -3.10 9.05
N ARG A 208 -24.30 -2.26 9.46
CA ARG A 208 -24.67 -2.12 10.88
C ARG A 208 -25.16 -3.45 11.47
N PRO A 209 -24.53 -4.01 12.53
CA PRO A 209 -25.04 -5.20 13.20
C PRO A 209 -26.37 -4.93 13.91
N ARG A 210 -27.24 -5.95 13.98
CA ARG A 210 -28.42 -5.93 14.86
C ARG A 210 -27.98 -5.92 16.33
N ALA A 211 -28.76 -5.25 17.19
CA ALA A 211 -28.48 -5.16 18.63
C ALA A 211 -28.26 -6.55 19.25
N GLY A 212 -27.26 -6.68 20.14
CA GLY A 212 -26.99 -7.92 20.89
C GLY A 212 -25.78 -8.76 20.44
N HIS A 213 -25.03 -8.35 19.42
CA HIS A 213 -23.82 -9.09 19.00
C HIS A 213 -22.64 -8.82 19.95
N ARG A 214 -21.89 -9.88 20.29
CA ARG A 214 -20.63 -9.77 21.06
C ARG A 214 -19.62 -8.94 20.26
N ARG A 215 -19.06 -7.91 20.89
CA ARG A 215 -18.02 -7.05 20.30
C ARG A 215 -16.65 -7.71 20.44
N LEU A 216 -15.82 -7.58 19.40
CA LEU A 216 -14.41 -7.98 19.50
C LEU A 216 -13.68 -7.00 20.41
N THR A 217 -13.04 -7.51 21.48
CA THR A 217 -12.26 -6.68 22.40
C THR A 217 -10.84 -6.47 21.86
N GLY A 218 -10.18 -5.39 22.31
CA GLY A 218 -8.88 -4.96 21.76
C GLY A 218 -7.79 -6.02 21.84
N GLY A 219 -7.74 -6.80 22.93
CA GLY A 219 -6.74 -7.86 23.10
C GLY A 219 -6.89 -9.00 22.08
N TRP A 220 -8.11 -9.45 21.81
CA TRP A 220 -8.34 -10.49 20.80
C TRP A 220 -8.10 -9.99 19.38
N ALA A 221 -8.45 -8.73 19.09
CA ALA A 221 -8.16 -8.11 17.80
C ALA A 221 -6.66 -8.08 17.51
N PHE A 222 -5.86 -7.71 18.52
CA PHE A 222 -4.41 -7.70 18.42
C PHE A 222 -3.86 -9.09 18.07
N VAL A 223 -4.31 -10.14 18.77
CA VAL A 223 -3.86 -11.52 18.49
C VAL A 223 -4.25 -11.96 17.07
N VAL A 224 -5.47 -11.68 16.63
CA VAL A 224 -5.92 -12.02 15.26
C VAL A 224 -5.08 -11.28 14.22
N ALA A 225 -4.90 -9.97 14.36
CA ALA A 225 -4.11 -9.19 13.43
C ALA A 225 -2.64 -9.66 13.42
N MET A 226 -2.05 -9.89 14.59
CA MET A 226 -0.70 -10.43 14.69
C MET A 226 -0.60 -11.79 13.98
N PHE A 227 -1.54 -12.71 14.18
CA PHE A 227 -1.48 -14.02 13.53
C PHE A 227 -1.56 -13.94 12.00
N PHE A 228 -2.46 -13.11 11.47
CA PHE A 228 -2.63 -12.96 10.02
C PHE A 228 -1.48 -12.19 9.34
N PHE A 229 -0.91 -11.18 10.02
CA PHE A 229 0.09 -10.28 9.41
C PHE A 229 1.54 -10.58 9.83
N SER A 230 1.77 -11.33 10.91
CA SER A 230 3.12 -11.80 11.29
C SER A 230 3.60 -12.95 10.43
N GLY A 231 2.70 -13.74 9.83
CA GLY A 231 3.05 -14.85 8.95
C GLY A 231 3.49 -14.43 7.55
N SER A 232 3.16 -13.21 7.11
CA SER A 232 3.44 -12.74 5.73
C SER A 232 4.83 -12.15 5.51
N ASN A 233 5.64 -11.99 6.56
CA ASN A 233 7.01 -11.46 6.46
C ASN A 233 8.10 -12.55 6.53
N ALA A 234 7.70 -13.83 6.50
CA ALA A 234 8.61 -14.98 6.60
C ALA A 234 8.78 -15.73 5.27
N ALA A 235 8.35 -15.13 4.15
CA ALA A 235 8.53 -15.66 2.81
C ALA A 235 9.30 -14.64 1.98
#